data_AF-A0A7S1L851-F1
#
_entry.id   AF-A0A7S1L851-F1
#
_cell.length_a   1.000
_cell.length_b   1.000
_cell.length_c   1.000
_cell.angle_alpha   90.00
_cell.angle_beta   90.00
_cell.angle_gamma   90.00
#
_symmetry.space_group_name_H-M   'P 1'
#
loop_
_entity.id
_entity.type
_entity.pdbx_description
1 polymer ?
#
loop_
_entity_poly.entity_id
_entity_poly.type
_entity_poly.pdbx_seq_one_letter_code
_entity_poly.pdbx_strand_id
1 'polypeptide(L)'
;IETRPDSYQAELEAKAAGVEQLFADCAEEGGLPAAEVFPSPPEHFRQRAEFDIWRDDSGVHCVMYNNKRRVVVEHYPMGSRTISDKLMPALMATLPEEEHLLQKLFQVNFHTTLSGDAMVSLLYHTPYNRGARR
;
A
#
# COMPACT_ATOMS: atom_id res chain seq x y z
N ILE A 1 8.93 -0.36 -5.68
CA ILE A 1 8.19 0.07 -4.48
C ILE A 1 8.81 -0.70 -3.32
N GLU A 2 9.45 -0.03 -2.36
CA GLU A 2 10.29 -0.70 -1.36
C GLU A 2 10.24 0.04 -0.01
N THR A 3 10.59 -0.68 1.06
CA THR A 3 10.92 -0.14 2.38
C THR A 3 12.44 0.07 2.47
N ARG A 4 12.89 0.96 3.36
CA ARG A 4 14.32 1.19 3.62
C ARG A 4 14.62 1.11 5.12
N PRO A 5 14.60 -0.09 5.73
CA PRO A 5 14.82 -0.24 7.16
C PRO A 5 16.18 0.28 7.61
N ASP A 6 17.22 0.07 6.79
CA ASP A 6 18.61 0.46 7.11
C ASP A 6 18.80 1.97 7.25
N SER A 7 18.05 2.76 6.48
CA SER A 7 18.08 4.24 6.55
C SER A 7 16.95 4.82 7.38
N TYR A 8 16.09 4.00 8.00
CA TYR A 8 14.87 4.46 8.66
C TYR A 8 15.14 5.52 9.72
N GLN A 9 16.14 5.28 10.59
CA GLN A 9 16.45 6.19 11.69
C GLN A 9 16.94 7.55 11.19
N ALA A 10 17.84 7.56 10.19
CA ALA A 10 18.32 8.79 9.59
C ALA A 10 17.21 9.57 8.88
N GLU A 11 16.31 8.87 8.18
CA GLU A 11 15.13 9.47 7.54
C GLU A 11 14.14 10.04 8.57
N LEU A 12 14.00 9.42 9.75
CA LEU A 12 13.15 9.89 10.84
C LEU A 12 13.72 11.16 11.48
N GLU A 13 15.01 11.17 11.80
CA GLU A 13 15.72 12.32 12.37
C GLU A 13 15.68 13.53 11.43
N ALA A 14 15.92 13.31 10.12
CA ALA A 14 15.83 14.38 9.13
C ALA A 14 14.42 14.98 9.03
N LYS A 15 13.36 14.16 9.16
CA LYS A 15 11.98 14.63 9.18
C LYS A 15 11.66 15.40 10.45
N ALA A 16 12.10 14.92 11.62
CA ALA A 16 11.90 15.60 12.89
C ALA A 16 12.55 16.99 12.87
N ALA A 17 13.83 17.08 12.47
CA ALA A 17 14.55 18.35 12.32
C ALA A 17 13.86 19.28 11.31
N GLY A 18 13.35 18.74 10.20
CA GLY A 18 12.59 19.52 9.22
C GLY A 18 11.30 20.12 9.77
N VAL A 19 10.60 19.39 10.65
CA VAL A 19 9.40 19.89 11.35
C VAL A 19 9.78 20.96 12.37
N GLU A 20 10.81 20.73 13.19
CA GLU A 20 11.29 21.75 14.15
C GLU A 20 11.64 23.07 13.46
N GLN A 21 12.33 22.98 12.32
CA GLN A 21 12.68 24.16 11.53
C GLN A 21 11.46 24.89 10.95
N LEU A 22 10.39 24.17 10.59
CA LEU A 22 9.16 24.76 10.07
C LEU A 22 8.45 25.64 11.11
N PHE A 23 8.59 25.32 12.40
CA PHE A 23 7.98 26.07 13.50
C PHE A 23 8.93 27.09 14.15
N ALA A 24 10.16 27.23 13.66
CA ALA A 24 11.16 28.14 14.25
C ALA A 24 10.63 29.59 14.41
N ASP A 25 9.88 30.08 13.42
CA ASP A 25 9.31 31.44 13.43
C ASP A 25 8.12 31.60 14.40
N CYS A 26 7.60 30.49 14.95
CA CYS A 26 6.54 30.49 15.96
C CYS A 26 7.10 30.46 17.40
N ALA A 27 8.42 30.40 17.57
CA ALA A 27 9.03 30.38 18.89
C ALA A 27 8.85 31.74 19.60
N GLU A 28 8.15 31.74 20.73
CA GLU A 28 8.10 32.89 21.65
C GLU A 28 9.36 32.94 22.54
N GLU A 29 9.44 33.96 23.41
CA GLU A 29 10.49 34.02 24.43
C GLU A 29 10.45 32.75 25.30
N GLY A 30 11.46 31.90 25.16
CA GLY A 30 11.54 30.58 25.81
C GLY A 30 11.69 29.41 24.85
N GLY A 31 11.49 29.63 23.54
CA GLY A 31 11.60 28.58 22.52
C GLY A 31 10.40 27.64 22.49
N LEU A 32 10.41 26.70 21.55
CA LEU A 32 9.43 25.64 21.49
C LEU A 32 9.82 24.47 22.42
N PRO A 33 8.83 23.73 22.96
CA PRO A 33 9.13 22.47 23.64
C PRO A 33 9.81 21.48 22.67
N ALA A 34 10.63 20.60 23.23
CA ALA A 34 11.24 19.52 22.46
C ALA A 34 10.16 18.65 21.79
N ALA A 35 10.39 18.27 20.53
CA ALA A 35 9.45 17.44 19.80
C ALA A 35 9.41 16.02 20.37
N GLU A 36 8.21 15.52 20.63
CA GLU A 36 8.00 14.09 20.91
C GLU A 36 7.85 13.34 19.58
N VAL A 37 8.68 12.33 19.36
CA VAL A 37 8.73 11.57 18.10
C VAL A 37 8.16 10.17 18.33
N PHE A 38 7.12 9.84 17.56
CA PHE A 38 6.47 8.52 17.58
C PHE A 38 6.87 7.70 16.34
N PRO A 39 7.85 6.79 16.45
CA PRO A 39 8.29 6.00 15.31
C PRO A 39 7.23 4.97 14.90
N SER A 40 7.06 4.82 13.59
CA SER A 40 6.37 3.68 12.98
C SER A 40 7.35 2.50 12.86
N PRO A 41 6.89 1.24 12.85
CA PRO A 41 7.69 0.16 12.31
C PRO A 41 8.19 0.50 10.89
N PRO A 42 9.44 0.12 10.53
CA PRO A 42 10.01 0.41 9.21
C PRO A 42 9.32 -0.36 8.07
N GLU A 43 8.61 -1.44 8.42
CA GLU A 43 7.89 -2.32 7.51
C GLU A 43 6.53 -2.70 8.10
N HIS A 44 5.63 -3.19 7.26
CA HIS A 44 4.31 -3.69 7.66
C HIS A 44 3.39 -2.72 8.40
N PHE A 45 3.61 -1.42 8.24
CA PHE A 45 2.86 -0.37 8.93
C PHE A 45 1.55 0.04 8.23
N ARG A 46 1.35 -0.28 6.94
CA ARG A 46 0.13 0.07 6.20
C ARG A 46 -0.95 -1.01 6.32
N GLN A 47 -2.05 -0.63 6.94
CA GLN A 47 -3.26 -1.46 7.05
C GLN A 47 -4.17 -1.38 5.81
N ARG A 48 -3.95 -0.42 4.92
CA ARG A 48 -4.69 -0.26 3.66
C ARG A 48 -3.72 -0.18 2.48
N ALA A 49 -4.02 -0.91 1.42
CA ALA A 49 -3.27 -0.86 0.18
C ALA A 49 -4.23 -0.95 -1.01
N GLU A 50 -3.96 -0.18 -2.05
CA GLU A 50 -4.76 -0.14 -3.27
C GLU A 50 -3.82 -0.34 -4.45
N PHE A 51 -4.20 -1.24 -5.35
CA PHE A 51 -3.41 -1.58 -6.53
C PHE A 51 -4.30 -1.56 -7.75
N ASP A 52 -3.82 -0.93 -8.81
CA ASP A 52 -4.39 -1.12 -10.13
C ASP A 52 -4.10 -2.55 -10.59
N ILE A 53 -5.02 -3.15 -11.33
CA ILE A 53 -4.84 -4.45 -11.96
C ILE A 53 -4.53 -4.22 -13.44
N TRP A 54 -3.33 -4.62 -13.84
CA TRP A 54 -2.88 -4.55 -15.22
C TRP A 54 -2.72 -5.95 -15.82
N ARG A 55 -2.97 -6.05 -17.13
CA ARG A 55 -2.86 -7.28 -17.90
C ARG A 55 -2.01 -7.03 -19.14
N ASP A 56 -1.10 -7.95 -19.41
CA ASP A 56 -0.28 -8.01 -20.61
C ASP A 56 -0.06 -9.47 -21.03
N ASP A 57 0.81 -9.69 -22.02
CA ASP A 57 1.10 -11.02 -22.56
C ASP A 57 1.77 -11.97 -21.54
N SER A 58 2.29 -11.43 -20.43
CA SER A 58 2.94 -12.21 -19.37
C SER A 58 1.99 -12.56 -18.22
N GLY A 59 0.82 -11.93 -18.13
CA GLY A 59 -0.22 -12.28 -17.16
C GLY A 59 -0.91 -11.08 -16.51
N VAL A 60 -1.31 -11.26 -15.25
CA VAL A 60 -2.04 -10.28 -14.43
C VAL A 60 -1.12 -9.75 -13.35
N HIS A 61 -1.07 -8.43 -13.18
CA HIS A 61 -0.15 -7.75 -12.30
C HIS A 61 -0.86 -6.74 -11.39
N CYS A 62 -0.49 -6.73 -10.11
CA CYS A 62 -0.70 -5.56 -9.25
C CYS A 62 0.28 -4.46 -9.67
N VAL A 63 -0.21 -3.25 -9.89
CA VAL A 63 0.62 -2.12 -10.28
C VAL A 63 0.31 -0.87 -9.46
N MET A 64 1.34 -0.07 -9.25
CA MET A 64 1.28 1.28 -8.69
C MET A 64 1.91 2.28 -9.66
N TYR A 65 1.80 3.56 -9.37
CA TYR A 65 2.43 4.61 -10.16
C TYR A 65 3.53 5.29 -9.38
N ASN A 66 4.70 5.40 -10.01
CA ASN A 66 5.71 6.35 -9.60
C ASN A 66 5.68 7.52 -10.60
N ASN A 67 5.17 8.67 -10.15
CA ASN A 67 4.79 9.79 -10.99
C ASN A 67 3.75 9.39 -12.05
N LYS A 68 4.19 9.18 -13.30
CA LYS A 68 3.35 8.76 -14.44
C LYS A 68 3.73 7.38 -14.99
N ARG A 69 4.74 6.74 -14.39
CA ARG A 69 5.21 5.42 -14.82
C ARG A 69 4.55 4.35 -13.98
N ARG A 70 3.93 3.39 -14.65
CA ARG A 70 3.43 2.17 -14.03
C ARG A 70 4.61 1.34 -13.54
N VAL A 71 4.49 0.81 -12.33
CA VAL A 71 5.48 -0.06 -11.69
C VAL A 71 4.75 -1.31 -11.24
N VAL A 72 5.20 -2.47 -11.71
CA VAL A 72 4.73 -3.78 -11.22
C VAL A 72 5.18 -3.95 -9.77
N VAL A 73 4.24 -4.38 -8.94
CA VAL A 73 4.48 -4.63 -7.53
C VAL A 73 4.35 -6.13 -7.30
N GLU A 74 5.49 -6.81 -7.20
CA GLU A 74 5.53 -8.24 -6.87
C GLU A 74 5.42 -8.47 -5.36
N HIS A 75 6.01 -7.57 -4.58
CA HIS A 75 5.98 -7.57 -3.12
C HIS A 75 5.68 -6.16 -2.59
N TYR A 76 4.96 -6.10 -1.47
CA TYR A 76 4.55 -4.82 -0.88
C TYR A 76 4.90 -4.73 0.61
N PRO A 77 6.20 -4.60 0.96
CA PRO A 77 6.69 -4.72 2.35
C PRO A 77 6.12 -3.67 3.32
N MET A 78 5.57 -2.57 2.81
CA MET A 78 4.86 -1.58 3.63
C MET A 78 3.53 -2.12 4.16
N GLY A 79 2.85 -3.01 3.42
CA GLY A 79 1.56 -3.56 3.81
C GLY A 79 1.68 -4.48 5.01
N SER A 80 0.64 -4.54 5.84
CA SER A 80 0.54 -5.48 6.95
C SER A 80 0.90 -6.91 6.49
N ARG A 81 1.39 -7.75 7.39
CA ARG A 81 1.72 -9.15 7.05
C ARG A 81 0.56 -9.89 6.39
N THR A 82 -0.67 -9.58 6.79
CA THR A 82 -1.87 -10.14 6.16
C THR A 82 -1.98 -9.72 4.68
N ILE A 83 -1.69 -8.46 4.34
CA ILE A 83 -1.66 -8.02 2.93
C ILE A 83 -0.48 -8.68 2.20
N SER A 84 0.72 -8.51 2.74
CA SER A 84 1.99 -8.81 2.08
C SER A 84 2.25 -10.30 1.90
N ASP A 85 1.96 -11.10 2.93
CA ASP A 85 2.38 -12.50 2.99
C ASP A 85 1.22 -13.44 2.61
N LYS A 86 -0.03 -12.95 2.59
CA LYS A 86 -1.23 -13.78 2.40
C LYS A 86 -2.13 -13.30 1.27
N LEU A 87 -2.77 -12.13 1.44
CA LEU A 87 -3.88 -11.73 0.57
C LEU A 87 -3.43 -11.37 -0.85
N MET A 88 -2.37 -10.58 -0.98
CA MET A 88 -1.87 -10.19 -2.29
C MET A 88 -1.30 -11.39 -3.08
N PRO A 89 -0.43 -12.25 -2.51
CA PRO A 89 0.01 -13.46 -3.19
C PRO A 89 -1.14 -14.40 -3.57
N ALA A 90 -2.08 -14.66 -2.67
CA ALA A 90 -3.22 -15.53 -2.94
C ALA A 90 -4.10 -14.99 -4.06
N LEU A 91 -4.35 -13.69 -4.09
CA LEU A 91 -5.12 -13.06 -5.16
C LEU A 91 -4.40 -13.18 -6.50
N MET A 92 -3.11 -12.87 -6.56
CA MET A 92 -2.34 -12.94 -7.81
C MET A 92 -2.22 -14.37 -8.35
N ALA A 93 -2.21 -15.39 -7.48
CA ALA A 93 -2.27 -16.79 -7.88
C ALA A 93 -3.67 -17.23 -8.36
N THR A 94 -4.74 -16.63 -7.85
CA THR A 94 -6.13 -17.04 -8.15
C THR A 94 -6.68 -16.36 -9.41
N LEU A 95 -6.35 -15.09 -9.62
CA LEU A 95 -6.91 -14.30 -10.72
C LEU A 95 -6.72 -14.93 -12.12
N PRO A 96 -5.55 -15.50 -12.49
CA PRO A 96 -5.36 -16.12 -13.79
C PRO A 96 -6.27 -17.32 -14.07
N GLU A 97 -6.62 -18.08 -13.02
CA GLU A 97 -7.49 -19.26 -13.12
C GLU A 97 -8.98 -18.89 -13.21
N GLU A 98 -9.33 -17.67 -12.83
CA GLU A 98 -10.71 -17.20 -12.71
C GLU A 98 -10.98 -16.02 -13.65
N GLU A 99 -10.93 -16.28 -14.96
CA GLU A 99 -11.06 -15.28 -16.02
C GLU A 99 -12.30 -14.37 -15.87
N HIS A 100 -13.38 -14.93 -15.33
CA HIS A 100 -14.62 -14.18 -15.08
C HIS A 100 -14.46 -13.08 -14.01
N LEU A 101 -13.60 -13.26 -13.00
CA LEU A 101 -13.23 -12.22 -12.02
C LEU A 101 -12.31 -11.16 -12.63
N LEU A 102 -11.59 -11.51 -13.69
CA LEU A 102 -10.75 -10.55 -14.40
C LEU A 102 -11.58 -9.64 -15.30
N GLN A 103 -12.75 -10.04 -15.78
CA GLN A 103 -13.51 -9.23 -16.74
C GLN A 103 -13.80 -7.82 -16.17
N LYS A 104 -13.20 -6.79 -16.78
CA LYS A 104 -13.33 -5.36 -16.38
C LYS A 104 -12.84 -5.01 -14.96
N LEU A 105 -12.15 -5.92 -14.26
CA LEU A 105 -11.41 -5.63 -13.04
C LEU A 105 -10.28 -4.64 -13.33
N PHE A 106 -10.26 -3.52 -12.61
CA PHE A 106 -9.23 -2.48 -12.79
C PHE A 106 -8.47 -2.14 -11.52
N GLN A 107 -9.00 -2.45 -10.34
CA GLN A 107 -8.34 -2.14 -9.07
C GLN A 107 -8.74 -3.16 -7.99
N VAL A 108 -7.83 -3.41 -7.06
CA VAL A 108 -8.10 -4.14 -5.81
C VAL A 108 -7.71 -3.29 -4.62
N ASN A 109 -8.58 -3.28 -3.61
CA ASN A 109 -8.33 -2.63 -2.32
C ASN A 109 -8.25 -3.68 -1.23
N PHE A 110 -7.16 -3.64 -0.46
CA PHE A 110 -6.97 -4.41 0.75
C PHE A 110 -7.15 -3.49 1.95
N HIS A 111 -7.96 -3.91 2.91
CA HIS A 111 -8.10 -3.26 4.19
C HIS A 111 -7.99 -4.31 5.30
N THR A 112 -7.01 -4.17 6.18
CA THR A 112 -6.77 -5.07 7.31
C THR A 112 -6.86 -4.32 8.63
N THR A 113 -7.07 -5.06 9.72
CA THR A 113 -7.07 -4.51 11.07
C THR A 113 -5.93 -5.11 11.89
N LEU A 114 -5.64 -4.51 13.05
CA LEU A 114 -4.69 -5.05 14.01
C LEU A 114 -5.18 -6.36 14.66
N SER A 115 -6.50 -6.62 14.66
CA SER A 115 -7.09 -7.90 15.11
C SER A 115 -6.91 -9.04 14.09
N GLY A 116 -6.45 -8.73 12.88
CA GLY A 116 -6.24 -9.72 11.82
C GLY A 116 -7.42 -9.88 10.86
N ASP A 117 -8.49 -9.09 11.04
CA ASP A 117 -9.60 -9.06 10.09
C ASP A 117 -9.15 -8.43 8.77
N ALA A 118 -9.80 -8.82 7.68
CA ALA A 118 -9.51 -8.30 6.36
C ALA A 118 -10.76 -8.16 5.50
N MET A 119 -10.77 -7.10 4.69
CA MET A 119 -11.71 -6.90 3.60
C MET A 119 -10.91 -6.69 2.31
N VAL A 120 -11.26 -7.47 1.29
CA VAL A 120 -10.72 -7.31 -0.06
C VAL A 120 -11.85 -6.86 -0.97
N SER A 121 -11.70 -5.69 -1.60
CA SER A 121 -12.67 -5.15 -2.55
C SER A 121 -12.10 -5.22 -3.97
N LEU A 122 -12.83 -5.88 -4.86
CA LEU A 122 -12.52 -5.94 -6.29
C LEU A 122 -13.36 -4.88 -7.02
N LEU A 123 -12.70 -3.96 -7.73
CA LEU A 123 -13.34 -2.81 -8.37
C LEU A 123 -13.38 -3.01 -9.89
N TYR A 124 -14.57 -2.85 -10.47
CA TYR A 124 -14.86 -3.12 -11.87
C TYR A 124 -15.37 -1.87 -12.59
N HIS A 125 -15.03 -1.70 -13.86
CA HIS A 125 -15.56 -0.59 -14.68
C HIS A 125 -17.05 -0.72 -15.00
N THR A 126 -17.61 -1.92 -14.82
CA THR A 126 -19.02 -2.23 -15.07
C THR A 126 -19.55 -3.09 -13.92
N PRO A 127 -20.87 -3.13 -13.69
CA PRO A 127 -21.46 -4.08 -12.76
C PRO A 127 -20.98 -5.50 -13.05
N TYR A 128 -20.51 -6.17 -12.01
CA TYR A 128 -20.12 -7.56 -12.12
C TYR A 128 -21.37 -8.41 -12.35
N ASN A 129 -21.51 -8.94 -13.57
CA ASN A 129 -22.62 -9.81 -13.91
C ASN A 129 -22.10 -11.24 -13.94
N ARG A 130 -22.47 -12.03 -12.93
CA ARG A 130 -22.09 -13.44 -12.88
C ARG A 130 -22.87 -14.15 -13.99
N GLY A 131 -22.28 -14.26 -15.18
CA GLY A 131 -22.84 -15.08 -16.24
C GLY A 131 -23.19 -16.46 -15.67
N ALA A 132 -24.41 -16.94 -15.94
CA ALA A 132 -24.83 -18.25 -15.45
C ALA A 132 -23.79 -19.28 -15.85
N ARG A 133 -23.22 -20.00 -14.87
CA ARG A 133 -22.36 -21.16 -15.12
C ARG A 133 -23.08 -22.05 -16.14
N ARG A 134 -22.52 -22.19 -17.33
CA ARG A 134 -22.90 -23.26 -18.27
C ARG A 134 -22.23 -24.55 -17.83
#